data_AF-A0A920NR99-F1
#
_entry.id   AF-A0A920NR99-F1
#
_cell.length_a   1.000
_cell.length_b   1.000
_cell.length_c   1.000
_cell.angle_alpha   90.00
_cell.angle_beta   90.00
_cell.angle_gamma   90.00
#
_symmetry.space_group_name_H-M   'P 1'
#
loop_
_entity.id
_entity.type
_entity.pdbx_description
1 polymer ?
#
loop_
_entity_poly.entity_id
_entity_poly.type
_entity_poly.pdbx_seq_one_letter_code
_entity_poly.pdbx_strand_id
1 'polypeptide(L)'
;MIIRFVNIVISGTLLLCNIGCAKQETENKSMDMNIKLTWTVITNMVGGESSCRAAFTIQNNANQTLGNSGWAIYYSQSPRDITNAPDAKATIKHISGDWFTIIPTQSFSLAPKEQVTVHYDLSHYLIKETDAPLYPYIVHYDNNGNETSFSRITDYKILPFVKPEQINRGPDDVVTIPSSESRYQENEKLSLLPENVSHKIIPTPVSITSPAGTLELSATLQIHYSADLLSEAKYLQQMLQVITGTKFTMLEKDYTEGRAIILQTEPMSVNGITTESYVLDISSTSGVSITGSDPAEFFMVYRV
;
A
#
# COMPACT_ATOMS: atom_id res chain seq x y z
N MET A 1 8.69 -13.86 97.14
CA MET A 1 8.76 -12.42 96.83
C MET A 1 9.60 -12.25 95.57
N ILE A 2 9.04 -11.53 94.59
CA ILE A 2 9.59 -11.14 93.28
C ILE A 2 9.53 -12.20 92.16
N ILE A 3 8.73 -11.82 91.17
CA ILE A 3 8.38 -12.42 89.89
C ILE A 3 9.50 -12.16 88.86
N ARG A 4 9.74 -13.10 87.93
CA ARG A 4 10.09 -12.77 86.54
C ARG A 4 9.48 -13.79 85.58
N PHE A 5 8.48 -13.35 84.81
CA PHE A 5 8.02 -14.01 83.60
C PHE A 5 8.89 -13.54 82.43
N VAL A 6 9.29 -14.47 81.56
CA VAL A 6 9.83 -14.17 80.22
C VAL A 6 9.03 -15.00 79.22
N ASN A 7 8.30 -14.29 78.35
CA ASN A 7 7.57 -14.85 77.22
C ASN A 7 8.58 -15.23 76.12
N ILE A 8 8.49 -16.45 75.60
CA ILE A 8 9.14 -16.86 74.35
C ILE A 8 8.05 -17.31 73.39
N VAL A 9 7.88 -16.55 72.31
CA VAL A 9 6.99 -16.84 71.19
C VAL A 9 7.79 -17.67 70.18
N ILE A 10 7.33 -18.89 69.89
CA ILE A 10 7.91 -19.77 68.86
C ILE A 10 7.06 -19.62 67.60
N SER A 11 7.61 -19.01 66.55
CA SER A 11 7.00 -18.92 65.23
C SER A 11 7.51 -20.08 64.37
N GLY A 12 6.62 -21.04 64.04
CA GLY A 12 6.91 -22.17 63.16
C GLY A 12 6.72 -21.79 61.69
N THR A 13 7.76 -21.98 60.88
CA THR A 13 7.69 -21.78 59.42
C THR A 13 7.42 -23.12 58.74
N LEU A 14 6.31 -23.19 58.00
CA LEU A 14 5.86 -24.36 57.24
C LEU A 14 6.52 -24.35 55.85
N LEU A 15 7.38 -25.34 55.55
CA LEU A 15 7.98 -25.53 54.21
C LEU A 15 7.04 -26.38 53.34
N LEU A 16 6.54 -25.82 52.24
CA LEU A 16 5.81 -26.53 51.20
C LEU A 16 6.76 -26.86 50.04
N CYS A 17 7.09 -28.14 49.85
CA CYS A 17 7.81 -28.62 48.67
C CYS A 17 6.86 -28.75 47.47
N ASN A 18 7.03 -27.88 46.47
CA ASN A 18 6.42 -28.07 45.15
C ASN A 18 7.30 -28.98 44.30
N ILE A 19 6.81 -30.18 43.99
CA ILE A 19 7.41 -31.05 42.98
C ILE A 19 6.88 -30.59 41.62
N GLY A 20 7.62 -29.72 40.94
CA GLY A 20 7.38 -29.34 39.55
C GLY A 20 7.93 -30.40 38.61
N CYS A 21 7.06 -30.97 37.77
CA CYS A 21 7.45 -31.87 36.68
C CYS A 21 8.13 -31.05 35.57
N ALA A 22 9.45 -31.06 35.52
CA ALA A 22 10.21 -30.42 34.46
C ALA A 22 10.10 -31.27 33.19
N LYS A 23 9.37 -30.77 32.19
CA LYS A 23 9.47 -31.23 30.80
C LYS A 23 10.87 -30.84 30.31
N GLN A 24 11.72 -31.82 29.99
CA GLN A 24 12.98 -31.55 29.30
C GLN A 24 12.66 -31.00 27.91
N GLU A 25 12.84 -29.70 27.74
CA GLU A 25 13.03 -29.10 26.41
C GLU A 25 14.32 -29.69 25.84
N THR A 26 14.16 -30.64 24.94
CA THR A 26 15.29 -31.04 24.09
C THR A 26 15.49 -29.87 23.14
N GLU A 27 16.65 -29.21 23.20
CA GLU A 27 17.08 -28.22 22.21
C GLU A 27 17.01 -28.89 20.83
N ASN A 28 15.89 -28.71 20.13
CA ASN A 28 15.81 -28.96 18.71
C ASN A 28 16.72 -27.92 18.07
N LYS A 29 17.96 -28.33 17.80
CA LYS A 29 18.93 -27.56 17.02
C LYS A 29 18.23 -27.13 15.74
N SER A 30 17.83 -25.86 15.68
CA SER A 30 17.10 -25.31 14.54
C SER A 30 17.93 -25.57 13.29
N MET A 31 17.33 -26.22 12.30
CA MET A 31 17.94 -26.32 10.99
C MET A 31 17.97 -24.90 10.42
N ASP A 32 19.12 -24.24 10.48
CA ASP A 32 19.34 -22.98 9.77
C ASP A 32 19.29 -23.27 8.26
N MET A 33 18.09 -23.18 7.69
CA MET A 33 17.88 -23.27 6.26
C MET A 33 18.15 -21.92 5.62
N ASN A 34 19.45 -21.66 5.47
CA ASN A 34 19.90 -20.61 4.57
C ASN A 34 19.58 -21.01 3.13
N ILE A 35 18.49 -20.45 2.60
CA ILE A 35 18.02 -20.68 1.24
C ILE A 35 18.03 -19.35 0.48
N LYS A 36 18.50 -19.41 -0.76
CA LYS A 36 18.22 -18.37 -1.75
C LYS A 36 17.04 -18.79 -2.61
N LEU A 37 16.10 -17.89 -2.80
CA LEU A 37 14.90 -18.11 -3.61
C LEU A 37 14.87 -17.09 -4.75
N THR A 38 14.59 -17.56 -5.96
CA THR A 38 14.27 -16.65 -7.07
C THR A 38 12.99 -17.07 -7.74
N TRP A 39 12.27 -16.10 -8.30
CA TRP A 39 11.04 -16.36 -9.03
C TRP A 39 11.05 -15.65 -10.39
N THR A 40 10.47 -16.30 -11.41
CA THR A 40 10.34 -15.73 -12.76
C THR A 40 9.08 -16.24 -13.45
N VAL A 41 8.50 -15.41 -14.32
CA VAL A 41 7.60 -15.89 -15.38
C VAL A 41 8.46 -16.52 -16.47
N ILE A 42 8.05 -17.69 -16.96
CA ILE A 42 8.68 -18.34 -18.11
C ILE A 42 7.93 -17.94 -19.37
N THR A 43 6.59 -18.04 -19.35
CA THR A 43 5.75 -17.65 -20.49
C THR A 43 4.30 -17.49 -20.08
N ASN A 44 3.60 -16.53 -20.69
CA ASN A 44 2.14 -16.33 -20.65
C ASN A 44 1.43 -16.96 -21.86
N MET A 45 2.08 -17.91 -22.54
CA MET A 45 1.62 -18.53 -23.80
C MET A 45 1.29 -20.01 -23.65
N VAL A 46 0.94 -20.45 -22.43
CA VAL A 46 0.52 -21.83 -22.18
C VAL A 46 -0.87 -22.04 -22.81
N GLY A 47 -1.10 -23.20 -23.42
CA GLY A 47 -2.41 -23.55 -24.01
C GLY A 47 -3.35 -24.21 -22.99
N GLY A 48 -4.66 -24.17 -23.26
CA GLY A 48 -5.69 -24.76 -22.41
C GLY A 48 -6.27 -23.79 -21.37
N GLU A 49 -6.68 -24.30 -20.21
CA GLU A 49 -7.20 -23.50 -19.09
C GLU A 49 -6.09 -22.74 -18.32
N SER A 50 -4.84 -23.20 -18.44
CA SER A 50 -3.66 -22.50 -17.93
C SER A 50 -3.12 -21.57 -18.99
N SER A 51 -2.71 -20.37 -18.60
CA SER A 51 -2.12 -19.40 -19.52
C SER A 51 -0.81 -18.80 -19.03
N CYS A 52 -0.25 -19.25 -17.91
CA CYS A 52 1.07 -18.83 -17.45
C CYS A 52 1.85 -20.02 -16.92
N ARG A 53 3.14 -20.09 -17.26
CA ARG A 53 4.14 -20.92 -16.61
C ARG A 53 5.11 -20.02 -15.86
N ALA A 54 5.28 -20.27 -14.58
CA ALA A 54 6.28 -19.61 -13.74
C ALA A 54 7.22 -20.64 -13.12
N ALA A 55 8.29 -20.16 -12.50
CA ALA A 55 9.25 -21.01 -11.84
C ALA A 55 9.82 -20.37 -10.57
N PHE A 56 9.94 -21.19 -9.52
CA PHE A 56 10.80 -20.90 -8.38
C PHE A 56 12.13 -21.61 -8.58
N THR A 57 13.26 -20.93 -8.34
CA THR A 57 14.55 -21.60 -8.16
C THR A 57 14.95 -21.52 -6.69
N ILE A 58 15.10 -22.69 -6.07
CA ILE A 58 15.50 -22.87 -4.68
C ILE A 58 16.97 -23.27 -4.68
N GLN A 59 17.83 -22.48 -4.05
CA GLN A 59 19.24 -22.80 -3.87
C GLN A 59 19.54 -23.04 -2.39
N ASN A 60 20.17 -24.18 -2.10
CA ASN A 60 20.59 -24.53 -0.76
C ASN A 60 21.92 -23.83 -0.43
N ASN A 61 21.87 -22.79 0.39
CA ASN A 61 23.07 -22.11 0.88
C ASN A 61 23.56 -22.64 2.23
N ALA A 62 22.79 -23.50 2.89
CA ALA A 62 23.18 -24.17 4.13
C ALA A 62 24.29 -25.21 3.89
N ASN A 63 24.89 -25.68 5.00
CA ASN A 63 25.96 -26.67 4.98
C ASN A 63 25.46 -28.13 5.06
N GLN A 64 24.14 -28.33 4.97
CA GLN A 64 23.47 -29.63 5.07
C GLN A 64 22.53 -29.82 3.89
N THR A 65 22.31 -31.08 3.48
CA THR A 65 21.33 -31.42 2.44
C THR A 65 19.92 -31.08 2.90
N LEU A 66 19.14 -30.40 2.05
CA LEU A 66 17.71 -30.20 2.30
C LEU A 66 16.95 -31.44 1.82
N GLY A 67 16.29 -32.09 2.78
CA GLY A 67 15.50 -33.30 2.53
C GLY A 67 14.07 -32.99 2.06
N ASN A 68 13.30 -34.06 1.91
CA ASN A 68 11.92 -34.05 1.44
C ASN A 68 10.86 -33.79 2.53
N SER A 69 11.27 -33.46 3.75
CA SER A 69 10.37 -33.29 4.89
C SER A 69 10.92 -32.30 5.92
N GLY A 70 10.08 -31.91 6.88
CA GLY A 70 10.44 -31.00 7.97
C GLY A 70 10.37 -29.51 7.61
N TRP A 71 9.89 -29.15 6.42
CA TRP A 71 9.73 -27.76 6.00
C TRP A 71 8.72 -27.52 4.89
N ALA A 72 8.24 -26.28 4.83
CA ALA A 72 7.50 -25.73 3.70
C ALA A 72 7.79 -24.23 3.55
N ILE A 73 7.76 -23.72 2.32
CA ILE A 73 7.88 -22.27 2.04
C ILE A 73 6.48 -21.73 1.78
N TYR A 74 6.11 -20.66 2.44
CA TYR A 74 4.85 -19.96 2.24
C TYR A 74 5.10 -18.60 1.60
N TYR A 75 4.12 -18.12 0.84
CA TYR A 75 4.17 -16.80 0.20
C TYR A 75 2.76 -16.29 -0.08
N SER A 76 2.66 -14.98 -0.34
CA SER A 76 1.43 -14.35 -0.82
C SER A 76 1.53 -14.05 -2.31
N GLN A 77 0.49 -14.34 -3.09
CA GLN A 77 0.36 -14.03 -4.52
C GLN A 77 -1.13 -13.90 -4.87
N SER A 78 -1.50 -13.10 -5.87
CA SER A 78 -2.90 -13.05 -6.33
C SER A 78 -3.45 -14.48 -6.54
N PRO A 79 -4.69 -14.79 -6.11
CA PRO A 79 -5.27 -16.12 -6.20
C PRO A 79 -5.28 -16.62 -7.65
N ARG A 80 -4.81 -17.85 -7.85
CA ARG A 80 -4.71 -18.55 -9.14
C ARG A 80 -4.86 -20.05 -8.91
N ASP A 81 -5.42 -20.73 -9.89
CA ASP A 81 -5.41 -22.19 -9.93
C ASP A 81 -4.01 -22.66 -10.31
N ILE A 82 -3.54 -23.72 -9.66
CA ILE A 82 -2.17 -24.21 -9.81
C ILE A 82 -2.18 -25.60 -10.42
N THR A 83 -1.40 -25.77 -11.48
CA THR A 83 -1.08 -27.09 -12.05
C THR A 83 0.42 -27.33 -11.92
N ASN A 84 0.81 -28.39 -11.20
CA ASN A 84 2.21 -28.77 -11.04
C ASN A 84 2.65 -29.73 -12.15
N ALA A 85 3.92 -29.68 -12.53
CA ALA A 85 4.48 -30.70 -13.40
C ALA A 85 4.45 -32.09 -12.70
N PRO A 86 4.15 -33.18 -13.43
CA PRO A 86 4.06 -34.53 -12.83
C PRO A 86 5.33 -34.99 -12.10
N ASP A 87 6.50 -34.55 -12.56
CA ASP A 87 7.83 -34.88 -12.05
C ASP A 87 8.47 -33.72 -11.25
N ALA A 88 7.67 -32.74 -10.83
CA ALA A 88 8.17 -31.59 -10.08
C ALA A 88 8.86 -32.02 -8.78
N LYS A 89 10.04 -31.43 -8.50
CA LYS A 89 10.78 -31.72 -7.27
C LYS A 89 10.06 -31.20 -6.03
N ALA A 90 9.33 -30.10 -6.13
CA ALA A 90 8.44 -29.59 -5.11
C ALA A 90 7.09 -29.23 -5.75
N THR A 91 6.02 -29.21 -4.97
CA THR A 91 4.68 -28.85 -5.42
C THR A 91 4.25 -27.52 -4.81
N ILE A 92 3.66 -26.67 -5.64
CA ILE A 92 2.98 -25.46 -5.23
C ILE A 92 1.52 -25.82 -4.93
N LYS A 93 0.98 -25.34 -3.81
CA LYS A 93 -0.45 -25.48 -3.47
C LYS A 93 -1.04 -24.13 -3.08
N HIS A 94 -2.24 -23.87 -3.58
CA HIS A 94 -3.08 -22.79 -3.08
C HIS A 94 -3.72 -23.22 -1.76
N ILE A 95 -3.69 -22.35 -0.74
CA ILE A 95 -4.30 -22.61 0.57
C ILE A 95 -5.65 -21.90 0.66
N SER A 96 -5.63 -20.57 0.60
CA SER A 96 -6.82 -19.73 0.68
C SER A 96 -6.45 -18.30 0.32
N GLY A 97 -7.37 -17.55 -0.32
CA GLY A 97 -7.12 -16.16 -0.68
C GLY A 97 -5.85 -16.00 -1.51
N ASP A 98 -4.95 -15.14 -1.08
CA ASP A 98 -3.64 -14.92 -1.69
C ASP A 98 -2.53 -15.84 -1.16
N TRP A 99 -2.85 -16.82 -0.31
CA TRP A 99 -1.84 -17.58 0.42
C TRP A 99 -1.53 -18.93 -0.23
N PHE A 100 -0.24 -19.19 -0.46
CA PHE A 100 0.28 -20.37 -1.15
C PHE A 100 1.43 -21.01 -0.38
N THR A 101 1.71 -22.26 -0.71
CA THR A 101 2.84 -23.01 -0.15
C THR A 101 3.61 -23.78 -1.22
N ILE A 102 4.91 -23.97 -1.00
CA ILE A 102 5.83 -24.83 -1.75
C ILE A 102 6.26 -25.94 -0.79
N ILE A 103 5.94 -27.18 -1.15
CA ILE A 103 6.20 -28.37 -0.34
C ILE A 103 7.11 -29.31 -1.14
N PRO A 104 8.23 -29.81 -0.58
CA PRO A 104 9.06 -30.79 -1.28
C PRO A 104 8.29 -32.09 -1.56
N THR A 105 8.54 -32.71 -2.71
CA THR A 105 8.01 -34.05 -3.00
C THR A 105 8.86 -35.13 -2.34
N GLN A 106 8.34 -36.37 -2.31
CA GLN A 106 9.08 -37.56 -1.85
C GLN A 106 10.48 -37.70 -2.48
N SER A 107 10.66 -37.26 -3.74
CA SER A 107 11.93 -37.36 -4.48
C SER A 107 12.87 -36.16 -4.27
N PHE A 108 12.50 -35.20 -3.43
CA PHE A 108 13.28 -33.99 -3.19
C PHE A 108 14.53 -34.30 -2.36
N SER A 109 15.67 -33.89 -2.88
CA SER A 109 16.93 -33.82 -2.17
C SER A 109 17.75 -32.72 -2.82
N LEU A 110 18.34 -31.85 -2.01
CA LEU A 110 19.14 -30.73 -2.51
C LEU A 110 20.41 -30.59 -1.67
N ALA A 111 21.55 -31.00 -2.21
CA ALA A 111 22.81 -30.96 -1.50
C ALA A 111 23.28 -29.51 -1.27
N PRO A 112 24.23 -29.26 -0.34
CA PRO A 112 24.80 -27.93 -0.15
C PRO A 112 25.29 -27.33 -1.47
N LYS A 113 24.93 -26.05 -1.70
CA LYS A 113 25.23 -25.25 -2.91
C LYS A 113 24.50 -25.68 -4.19
N GLU A 114 23.73 -26.76 -4.18
CA GLU A 114 22.89 -27.11 -5.31
C GLU A 114 21.66 -26.20 -5.40
N GLN A 115 21.10 -26.13 -6.60
CA GLN A 115 19.85 -25.45 -6.87
C GLN A 115 18.90 -26.34 -7.68
N VAL A 116 17.61 -26.13 -7.49
CA VAL A 116 16.54 -26.79 -8.24
C VAL A 116 15.53 -25.76 -8.72
N THR A 117 15.10 -25.90 -9.96
CA THR A 117 14.04 -25.08 -10.55
C THR A 117 12.74 -25.86 -10.59
N VAL A 118 11.71 -25.31 -9.95
CA VAL A 118 10.38 -25.88 -9.81
C VAL A 118 9.44 -25.09 -10.72
N HIS A 119 9.05 -25.72 -11.83
CA HIS A 119 8.08 -25.16 -12.77
C HIS A 119 6.66 -25.48 -12.33
N TYR A 120 5.77 -24.51 -12.51
CA TYR A 120 4.34 -24.67 -12.26
C TYR A 120 3.54 -23.77 -13.20
N ASP A 121 2.35 -24.23 -13.54
CA ASP A 121 1.40 -23.51 -14.37
C ASP A 121 0.33 -22.86 -13.49
N LEU A 122 -0.10 -21.67 -13.91
CA LEU A 122 -1.15 -20.91 -13.26
C LEU A 122 -2.29 -20.63 -14.26
N SER A 123 -3.52 -20.55 -13.75
CA SER A 123 -4.60 -19.92 -14.52
C SER A 123 -4.27 -18.45 -14.78
N HIS A 124 -4.73 -17.90 -15.90
CA HIS A 124 -4.49 -16.50 -16.31
C HIS A 124 -2.99 -16.12 -16.48
N TYR A 125 -2.74 -14.92 -16.99
CA TYR A 125 -1.39 -14.40 -17.26
C TYR A 125 -0.84 -13.63 -16.05
N LEU A 126 0.49 -13.51 -15.97
CA LEU A 126 1.22 -12.65 -15.05
C LEU A 126 2.14 -11.75 -15.87
N ILE A 127 1.84 -10.46 -15.90
CA ILE A 127 2.45 -9.50 -16.84
C ILE A 127 3.03 -8.27 -16.15
N LYS A 128 3.03 -8.24 -14.81
CA LYS A 128 3.59 -7.17 -13.98
C LYS A 128 4.43 -7.78 -12.85
N GLU A 129 5.48 -7.08 -12.44
CA GLU A 129 6.28 -7.48 -11.27
C GLU A 129 5.44 -7.55 -9.99
N THR A 130 4.37 -6.75 -9.91
CA THR A 130 3.41 -6.79 -8.80
C THR A 130 2.59 -8.08 -8.73
N ASP A 131 2.58 -8.89 -9.80
CA ASP A 131 1.93 -10.21 -9.80
C ASP A 131 2.80 -11.30 -9.15
N ALA A 132 4.06 -10.98 -8.84
CA ALA A 132 5.01 -11.93 -8.30
C ALA A 132 4.69 -12.34 -6.84
N PRO A 133 5.15 -13.52 -6.40
CA PRO A 133 5.11 -13.91 -5.00
C PRO A 133 5.78 -12.88 -4.10
N LEU A 134 5.11 -12.51 -3.01
CA LEU A 134 5.59 -11.57 -2.02
C LEU A 134 5.81 -12.26 -0.68
N TYR A 135 6.77 -11.71 0.07
CA TYR A 135 7.08 -12.07 1.46
C TYR A 135 7.28 -13.58 1.71
N PRO A 136 8.10 -14.29 0.91
CA PRO A 136 8.31 -15.70 1.16
C PRO A 136 8.97 -15.95 2.53
N TYR A 137 8.47 -16.93 3.24
CA TYR A 137 8.99 -17.37 4.53
C TYR A 137 8.97 -18.90 4.62
N ILE A 138 9.92 -19.47 5.35
CA ILE A 138 10.01 -20.90 5.58
C ILE A 138 9.47 -21.23 6.97
N VAL A 139 8.71 -22.32 7.07
CA VAL A 139 8.24 -22.89 8.33
C VAL A 139 8.86 -24.27 8.50
N HIS A 140 9.32 -24.57 9.70
CA HIS A 140 9.93 -25.85 10.08
C HIS A 140 8.97 -26.69 10.89
N TYR A 141 8.99 -28.00 10.66
CA TYR A 141 8.13 -28.97 11.30
C TYR A 141 8.95 -30.06 12.00
N ASP A 142 8.48 -30.51 13.16
CA ASP A 142 9.01 -31.73 13.80
C ASP A 142 8.52 -32.99 13.08
N ASN A 143 8.98 -34.16 13.52
CA ASN A 143 8.56 -35.46 12.96
C ASN A 143 7.07 -35.77 13.19
N ASN A 144 6.39 -35.05 14.09
CA ASN A 144 4.97 -35.18 14.35
C ASN A 144 4.13 -34.18 13.52
N GLY A 145 4.77 -33.32 12.72
CA GLY A 145 4.12 -32.29 11.92
C GLY A 145 3.78 -31.00 12.67
N ASN A 146 4.29 -30.82 13.90
CA ASN A 146 4.09 -29.56 14.64
C ASN A 146 5.08 -28.50 14.16
N GLU A 147 4.60 -27.27 14.01
CA GLU A 147 5.46 -26.12 13.75
C GLU A 147 6.46 -25.92 14.90
N THR A 148 7.72 -25.78 14.56
CA THR A 148 8.82 -25.60 15.52
C THR A 148 9.42 -24.20 15.45
N SER A 149 9.48 -23.62 14.24
CA SER A 149 10.00 -22.28 14.00
C SER A 149 9.60 -21.81 12.60
N PHE A 150 9.73 -20.51 12.36
CA PHE A 150 9.62 -19.92 11.03
C PHE A 150 10.66 -18.82 10.86
N SER A 151 11.05 -18.54 9.61
CA SER A 151 11.94 -17.44 9.29
C SER A 151 11.65 -16.86 7.91
N ARG A 152 11.90 -15.57 7.72
CA ARG A 152 11.75 -14.92 6.42
C ARG A 152 12.89 -15.34 5.49
N ILE A 153 12.58 -15.60 4.23
CA ILE A 153 13.60 -15.78 3.18
C ILE A 153 14.05 -14.38 2.74
N THR A 154 15.24 -13.97 3.17
CA THR A 154 15.78 -12.63 2.90
C THR A 154 16.52 -12.54 1.56
N ASP A 155 17.17 -13.62 1.12
CA ASP A 155 17.76 -13.72 -0.23
C ASP A 155 16.69 -14.18 -1.24
N TYR A 156 15.70 -13.31 -1.44
CA TYR A 156 14.61 -13.49 -2.41
C TYR A 156 14.70 -12.46 -3.53
N LYS A 157 14.61 -12.92 -4.78
CA LYS A 157 14.63 -12.03 -5.95
C LYS A 157 13.59 -12.42 -7.00
N ILE A 158 12.82 -11.44 -7.44
CA ILE A 158 12.00 -11.51 -8.65
C ILE A 158 12.90 -11.19 -9.84
N LEU A 159 12.97 -12.09 -10.82
CA LEU A 159 13.75 -11.87 -12.05
C LEU A 159 12.96 -10.98 -13.02
N PRO A 160 13.65 -10.10 -13.77
CA PRO A 160 12.98 -9.15 -14.66
C PRO A 160 12.29 -9.86 -15.84
N PHE A 161 11.21 -9.27 -16.32
CA PHE A 161 10.48 -9.75 -17.49
C PHE A 161 11.10 -9.05 -18.72
N VAL A 162 11.93 -9.78 -19.46
CA VAL A 162 12.76 -9.23 -20.54
C VAL A 162 12.35 -9.72 -21.93
N LYS A 163 11.45 -10.70 -22.00
CA LYS A 163 10.99 -11.28 -23.27
C LYS A 163 9.50 -11.02 -23.51
N PRO A 164 9.06 -10.87 -24.77
CA PRO A 164 7.65 -10.65 -25.09
C PRO A 164 6.70 -11.70 -24.48
N GLU A 165 7.10 -12.97 -24.48
CA GLU A 165 6.29 -14.05 -23.89
C GLU A 165 6.11 -13.95 -22.38
N GLN A 166 6.91 -13.13 -21.68
CA GLN A 166 6.74 -12.83 -20.24
C GLN A 166 5.87 -11.61 -19.98
N ILE A 167 5.65 -10.76 -21.00
CA ILE A 167 5.02 -9.44 -20.86
C ILE A 167 3.63 -9.40 -21.50
N ASN A 168 3.45 -10.09 -22.62
CA ASN A 168 2.18 -10.15 -23.35
C ASN A 168 1.22 -11.13 -22.67
N ARG A 169 -0.09 -10.86 -22.79
CA ARG A 169 -1.17 -11.69 -22.19
C ARG A 169 -1.48 -12.97 -22.96
N GLY A 170 -0.92 -13.10 -24.17
CA GLY A 170 -1.20 -14.16 -25.11
C GLY A 170 -0.62 -13.84 -26.49
N PRO A 171 -0.68 -14.78 -27.46
CA PRO A 171 -0.12 -14.58 -28.80
C PRO A 171 -0.83 -13.47 -29.58
N ASP A 172 -2.08 -13.19 -29.25
CA ASP A 172 -2.92 -12.18 -29.93
C ASP A 172 -2.90 -10.81 -29.22
N ASP A 173 -2.00 -10.58 -28.26
CA ASP A 173 -1.90 -9.30 -27.56
C ASP A 173 -1.29 -8.22 -28.44
N VAL A 174 -2.09 -7.21 -28.78
CA VAL A 174 -1.70 -6.08 -29.65
C VAL A 174 -1.24 -4.85 -28.85
N VAL A 175 -1.25 -4.90 -27.52
CA VAL A 175 -0.79 -3.78 -26.69
C VAL A 175 0.72 -3.63 -26.83
N THR A 176 1.17 -2.42 -27.14
CA THR A 176 2.60 -2.13 -27.26
C THR A 176 3.28 -2.29 -25.91
N ILE A 177 4.39 -3.02 -25.88
CA ILE A 177 5.21 -3.17 -24.66
C ILE A 177 5.80 -1.80 -24.30
N PRO A 178 5.52 -1.27 -23.09
CA PRO A 178 6.04 0.03 -22.68
C PRO A 178 7.58 0.04 -22.67
N SER A 179 8.16 0.97 -23.39
CA SER A 179 9.60 1.23 -23.42
C SER A 179 9.88 2.73 -23.31
N SER A 180 11.15 3.12 -23.16
CA SER A 180 11.52 4.54 -23.27
C SER A 180 11.15 5.11 -24.64
N GLU A 181 11.34 4.32 -25.71
CA GLU A 181 11.04 4.70 -27.08
C GLU A 181 9.52 4.88 -27.30
N SER A 182 8.70 3.90 -26.91
CA SER A 182 7.25 4.01 -27.10
C SER A 182 6.66 5.17 -26.29
N ARG A 183 7.15 5.39 -25.06
CA ARG A 183 6.73 6.54 -24.24
C ARG A 183 7.17 7.87 -24.82
N TYR A 184 8.35 7.93 -25.43
CA TYR A 184 8.80 9.14 -26.13
C TYR A 184 7.86 9.46 -27.30
N GLN A 185 7.59 8.48 -28.17
CA GLN A 185 6.68 8.63 -29.32
C GLN A 185 5.26 9.01 -28.89
N GLU A 186 4.73 8.40 -27.81
CA GLU A 186 3.43 8.77 -27.26
C GLU A 186 3.39 10.21 -26.75
N ASN A 187 4.51 10.71 -26.21
CA ASN A 187 4.64 12.06 -25.66
C ASN A 187 5.03 13.11 -26.71
N GLU A 188 5.49 12.75 -27.90
CA GLU A 188 5.82 13.72 -28.96
C GLU A 188 4.61 14.56 -29.41
N LYS A 189 3.39 14.04 -29.22
CA LYS A 189 2.15 14.80 -29.48
C LYS A 189 1.86 15.87 -28.43
N LEU A 190 2.56 15.86 -27.29
CA LEU A 190 2.40 16.83 -26.22
C LEU A 190 3.32 18.01 -26.46
N SER A 191 2.87 19.19 -26.08
CA SER A 191 3.67 20.41 -26.10
C SER A 191 3.61 21.10 -24.74
N LEU A 192 4.66 21.83 -24.40
CA LEU A 192 4.63 22.69 -23.24
C LEU A 192 3.64 23.82 -23.49
N LEU A 193 2.65 23.95 -22.59
CA LEU A 193 1.73 25.07 -22.64
C LEU A 193 2.48 26.36 -22.25
N PRO A 194 2.22 27.47 -22.95
CA PRO A 194 2.76 28.75 -22.52
C PRO A 194 2.13 29.13 -21.17
N GLU A 195 2.87 29.88 -20.35
CA GLU A 195 2.48 30.23 -18.98
C GLU A 195 1.10 30.90 -18.88
N ASN A 196 0.72 31.63 -19.92
CA ASN A 196 -0.55 32.34 -20.06
C ASN A 196 -1.77 31.47 -20.48
N VAL A 197 -1.57 30.18 -20.82
CA VAL A 197 -2.64 29.23 -21.20
C VAL A 197 -2.92 28.21 -20.08
N SER A 198 -2.37 28.43 -18.89
CA SER A 198 -2.63 27.57 -17.72
C SER A 198 -4.13 27.55 -17.37
N HIS A 199 -4.69 26.35 -17.23
CA HIS A 199 -6.00 26.16 -16.60
C HIS A 199 -5.88 26.66 -15.15
N LYS A 200 -6.30 27.91 -14.91
CA LYS A 200 -6.15 28.56 -13.60
C LYS A 200 -6.96 27.91 -12.48
N ILE A 201 -7.97 27.12 -12.86
CA ILE A 201 -8.89 26.46 -11.94
C ILE A 201 -9.10 25.01 -12.40
N ILE A 202 -8.87 24.06 -11.50
CA ILE A 202 -9.05 22.61 -11.73
C ILE A 202 -9.93 22.04 -10.60
N PRO A 203 -11.05 21.35 -10.91
CA PRO A 203 -11.57 21.05 -12.25
C PRO A 203 -12.07 22.30 -13.00
N THR A 204 -12.21 22.21 -14.33
CA THR A 204 -12.62 23.35 -15.17
C THR A 204 -14.01 23.85 -14.76
N PRO A 205 -14.17 25.14 -14.41
CA PRO A 205 -15.48 25.72 -14.10
C PRO A 205 -16.43 25.71 -15.30
N VAL A 206 -17.73 25.77 -15.02
CA VAL A 206 -18.78 25.93 -16.04
C VAL A 206 -18.57 27.20 -16.87
N SER A 207 -18.14 28.29 -16.22
CA SER A 207 -17.80 29.55 -16.85
C SER A 207 -16.66 30.20 -16.09
N ILE A 208 -15.72 30.81 -16.81
CA ILE A 208 -14.63 31.60 -16.23
C ILE A 208 -14.42 32.85 -17.07
N THR A 209 -14.34 34.00 -16.41
CA THR A 209 -13.86 35.24 -17.02
C THR A 209 -12.65 35.72 -16.24
N SER A 210 -11.60 36.14 -16.95
CA SER A 210 -10.34 36.56 -16.34
C SER A 210 -9.97 37.96 -16.85
N PRO A 211 -10.58 39.02 -16.29
CA PRO A 211 -10.16 40.38 -16.59
C PRO A 211 -8.73 40.64 -16.13
N ALA A 212 -8.11 41.69 -16.66
CA ALA A 212 -6.77 42.10 -16.22
C ALA A 212 -6.80 42.57 -14.76
N GLY A 213 -5.80 42.18 -13.98
CA GLY A 213 -5.66 42.55 -12.58
C GLY A 213 -5.07 41.44 -11.74
N THR A 214 -4.65 41.79 -10.53
CA THR A 214 -4.10 40.85 -9.54
C THR A 214 -4.57 41.25 -8.15
N LEU A 215 -4.90 40.27 -7.32
CA LEU A 215 -5.13 40.47 -5.89
C LEU A 215 -3.97 39.89 -5.11
N GLU A 216 -3.32 40.71 -4.29
CA GLU A 216 -2.33 40.25 -3.32
C GLU A 216 -3.03 39.68 -2.09
N LEU A 217 -2.72 38.43 -1.76
CA LEU A 217 -3.21 37.78 -0.53
C LEU A 217 -2.22 38.08 0.61
N SER A 218 -2.63 38.91 1.56
CA SER A 218 -1.81 39.30 2.72
C SER A 218 -2.66 39.47 3.98
N ALA A 219 -1.99 39.66 5.12
CA ALA A 219 -2.63 39.87 6.43
C ALA A 219 -3.62 41.06 6.48
N THR A 220 -3.60 41.94 5.48
CA THR A 220 -4.55 43.06 5.38
C THR A 220 -5.96 42.62 5.00
N LEU A 221 -6.12 41.45 4.38
CA LEU A 221 -7.44 40.88 4.11
C LEU A 221 -7.96 40.14 5.35
N GLN A 222 -9.23 40.35 5.65
CA GLN A 222 -9.95 39.62 6.69
C GLN A 222 -10.91 38.63 6.04
N ILE A 223 -11.08 37.47 6.67
CA ILE A 223 -12.05 36.45 6.25
C ILE A 223 -13.37 36.72 6.96
N HIS A 224 -14.37 37.20 6.24
CA HIS A 224 -15.74 37.35 6.69
C HIS A 224 -16.54 36.10 6.33
N TYR A 225 -17.34 35.60 7.25
CA TYR A 225 -18.14 34.40 7.03
C TYR A 225 -19.48 34.47 7.76
N SER A 226 -20.51 33.88 7.16
CA SER A 226 -21.80 33.61 7.81
C SER A 226 -21.68 32.54 8.90
N ALA A 227 -22.51 32.58 9.95
CA ALA A 227 -22.36 31.69 11.12
C ALA A 227 -22.38 30.18 10.79
N ASP A 228 -23.11 29.79 9.73
CA ASP A 228 -23.17 28.43 9.20
C ASP A 228 -21.88 27.97 8.49
N LEU A 229 -20.94 28.88 8.20
CA LEU A 229 -19.72 28.65 7.45
C LEU A 229 -18.43 28.69 8.29
N LEU A 230 -18.54 28.55 9.62
CA LEU A 230 -17.37 28.59 10.52
C LEU A 230 -16.32 27.53 10.19
N SER A 231 -16.75 26.33 9.81
CA SER A 231 -15.85 25.22 9.50
C SER A 231 -15.07 25.51 8.21
N GLU A 232 -15.76 26.05 7.22
CA GLU A 232 -15.28 26.43 5.90
C GLU A 232 -14.29 27.59 6.00
N ALA A 233 -14.63 28.62 6.79
CA ALA A 233 -13.74 29.75 7.06
C ALA A 233 -12.44 29.30 7.76
N LYS A 234 -12.54 28.39 8.74
CA LYS A 234 -11.37 27.79 9.39
C LYS A 234 -10.51 27.00 8.42
N TYR A 235 -11.13 26.21 7.54
CA TYR A 235 -10.41 25.44 6.54
C TYR A 235 -9.69 26.38 5.55
N LEU A 236 -10.36 27.41 5.04
CA LEU A 236 -9.76 28.42 4.17
C LEU A 236 -8.59 29.14 4.86
N GLN A 237 -8.75 29.58 6.12
CA GLN A 237 -7.68 30.22 6.88
C GLN A 237 -6.45 29.32 6.97
N GLN A 238 -6.64 28.03 7.24
CA GLN A 238 -5.55 27.06 7.30
C GLN A 238 -4.85 26.89 5.94
N MET A 239 -5.62 26.75 4.86
CA MET A 239 -5.08 26.64 3.50
C MET A 239 -4.29 27.89 3.10
N LEU A 240 -4.86 29.07 3.32
CA LEU A 240 -4.18 30.34 3.08
C LEU A 240 -2.91 30.49 3.92
N GLN A 241 -2.93 30.02 5.17
CA GLN A 241 -1.74 30.02 6.03
C GLN A 241 -0.63 29.12 5.48
N VAL A 242 -0.97 27.94 4.95
CA VAL A 242 0.00 27.03 4.31
C VAL A 242 0.61 27.66 3.06
N ILE A 243 -0.21 28.33 2.22
CA ILE A 243 0.23 28.90 0.94
C ILE A 243 1.02 30.21 1.15
N THR A 244 0.58 31.07 2.06
CA THR A 244 1.12 32.43 2.23
C THR A 244 2.04 32.58 3.44
N GLY A 245 2.07 31.60 4.35
CA GLY A 245 2.75 31.71 5.65
C GLY A 245 2.05 32.64 6.65
N THR A 246 0.92 33.25 6.29
CA THR A 246 0.23 34.27 7.07
C THR A 246 -1.08 33.76 7.66
N LYS A 247 -1.32 34.02 8.95
CA LYS A 247 -2.60 33.73 9.58
C LYS A 247 -3.57 34.92 9.42
N PHE A 248 -4.55 34.77 8.55
CA PHE A 248 -5.59 35.76 8.29
C PHE A 248 -6.53 35.90 9.49
N THR A 249 -7.04 37.10 9.77
CA THR A 249 -8.08 37.27 10.82
C THR A 249 -9.44 36.83 10.28
N MET A 250 -10.23 36.13 11.10
CA MET A 250 -11.60 35.72 10.75
C MET A 250 -12.63 36.51 11.57
N LEU A 251 -13.74 36.89 10.94
CA LEU A 251 -14.83 37.65 11.55
C LEU A 251 -16.19 37.04 11.17
N GLU A 252 -16.97 36.61 12.17
CA GLU A 252 -18.35 36.13 12.00
C GLU A 252 -19.33 37.30 11.91
N LYS A 253 -19.28 38.07 10.81
CA LYS A 253 -20.14 39.23 10.59
C LYS A 253 -20.34 39.46 9.10
N ASP A 254 -21.54 39.91 8.76
CA ASP A 254 -21.85 40.43 7.42
C ASP A 254 -20.81 41.48 7.02
N TYR A 255 -20.27 41.30 5.83
CA TYR A 255 -19.34 42.26 5.24
C TYR A 255 -20.09 43.54 4.85
N THR A 256 -19.52 44.71 5.17
CA THR A 256 -20.20 45.99 4.95
C THR A 256 -19.54 46.89 3.90
N GLU A 257 -18.31 46.64 3.45
CA GLU A 257 -17.20 47.61 3.64
C GLU A 257 -15.76 47.16 3.30
N GLY A 258 -15.17 47.52 2.13
CA GLY A 258 -13.71 47.47 1.91
C GLY A 258 -13.15 46.30 1.08
N ARG A 259 -11.98 45.79 1.47
CA ARG A 259 -11.33 44.63 0.81
C ARG A 259 -11.28 43.48 1.79
N ALA A 260 -11.92 42.38 1.44
CA ALA A 260 -12.03 41.21 2.30
C ALA A 260 -12.04 39.91 1.50
N ILE A 261 -11.96 38.79 2.20
CA ILE A 261 -12.32 37.47 1.69
C ILE A 261 -13.68 37.16 2.32
N ILE A 262 -14.72 37.00 1.52
CA ILE A 262 -16.11 36.88 1.98
C ILE A 262 -16.63 35.49 1.62
N LEU A 263 -17.20 34.80 2.61
CA LEU A 263 -17.84 33.50 2.46
C LEU A 263 -19.31 33.65 2.85
N GLN A 264 -20.21 33.37 1.91
CA GLN A 264 -21.64 33.53 2.14
C GLN A 264 -22.48 32.49 1.37
N THR A 265 -23.64 32.15 1.91
CA THR A 265 -24.62 31.26 1.28
C THR A 265 -25.78 32.08 0.71
N GLU A 266 -26.09 31.89 -0.56
CA GLU A 266 -27.24 32.55 -1.21
C GLU A 266 -27.97 31.57 -2.15
N PRO A 267 -29.31 31.61 -2.25
CA PRO A 267 -30.03 30.83 -3.25
C PRO A 267 -29.58 31.22 -4.66
N MET A 268 -28.95 30.30 -5.37
CA MET A 268 -28.43 30.54 -6.70
C MET A 268 -28.65 29.36 -7.63
N SER A 269 -28.53 29.63 -8.93
CA SER A 269 -28.48 28.58 -9.93
C SER A 269 -27.39 28.87 -10.95
N VAL A 270 -26.50 27.90 -11.16
CA VAL A 270 -25.47 27.95 -12.20
C VAL A 270 -25.83 26.90 -13.24
N ASN A 271 -26.11 27.34 -14.47
CA ASN A 271 -26.48 26.46 -15.59
C ASN A 271 -27.70 25.55 -15.28
N GLY A 272 -28.69 26.06 -14.55
CA GLY A 272 -29.91 25.33 -14.18
C GLY A 272 -29.73 24.33 -13.03
N ILE A 273 -28.54 24.25 -12.43
CA ILE A 273 -28.26 23.46 -11.24
C ILE A 273 -28.37 24.38 -10.01
N THR A 274 -29.01 23.91 -8.93
CA THR A 274 -29.28 24.69 -7.71
C THR A 274 -28.62 24.11 -6.45
N THR A 275 -27.83 23.05 -6.64
CA THR A 275 -27.06 22.36 -5.61
C THR A 275 -25.61 22.29 -6.08
N GLU A 276 -24.65 22.29 -5.18
CA GLU A 276 -23.22 22.28 -5.52
C GLU A 276 -22.79 23.41 -6.48
N SER A 277 -23.48 24.55 -6.43
CA SER A 277 -23.29 25.68 -7.35
C SER A 277 -22.65 26.86 -6.65
N TYR A 278 -21.45 27.25 -7.09
CA TYR A 278 -20.74 28.39 -6.52
C TYR A 278 -20.44 29.49 -7.54
N VAL A 279 -20.22 30.69 -7.03
CA VAL A 279 -19.57 31.80 -7.74
C VAL A 279 -18.35 32.24 -6.94
N LEU A 280 -17.22 32.34 -7.64
CA LEU A 280 -15.96 32.85 -7.13
C LEU A 280 -15.61 34.13 -7.88
N ASP A 281 -15.62 35.26 -7.17
CA ASP A 281 -15.22 36.55 -7.70
C ASP A 281 -13.91 36.99 -7.04
N ILE A 282 -12.93 37.38 -7.85
CA ILE A 282 -11.64 37.89 -7.39
C ILE A 282 -11.42 39.27 -8.00
N SER A 283 -11.26 40.28 -7.14
CA SER A 283 -11.12 41.67 -7.52
C SER A 283 -10.00 42.35 -6.73
N SER A 284 -9.18 43.15 -7.41
CA SER A 284 -8.15 43.97 -6.74
C SER A 284 -8.76 45.06 -5.85
N THR A 285 -10.00 45.48 -6.10
CA THR A 285 -10.68 46.56 -5.37
C THR A 285 -11.56 46.07 -4.24
N SER A 286 -12.16 44.88 -4.38
CA SER A 286 -13.15 44.35 -3.42
C SER A 286 -12.64 43.11 -2.67
N GLY A 287 -11.56 42.48 -3.13
CA GLY A 287 -11.02 41.26 -2.54
C GLY A 287 -11.59 39.99 -3.18
N VAL A 288 -11.90 38.97 -2.37
CA VAL A 288 -12.45 37.69 -2.82
C VAL A 288 -13.87 37.55 -2.30
N SER A 289 -14.81 37.15 -3.15
CA SER A 289 -16.14 36.71 -2.74
C SER A 289 -16.35 35.27 -3.17
N ILE A 290 -16.78 34.43 -2.23
CA ILE A 290 -17.15 33.03 -2.44
C ILE A 290 -18.59 32.88 -1.99
N THR A 291 -19.47 32.67 -2.97
CA THR A 291 -20.90 32.42 -2.73
C THR A 291 -21.25 31.01 -3.17
N GLY A 292 -21.86 30.22 -2.28
CA GLY A 292 -22.38 28.88 -2.59
C GLY A 292 -23.88 28.78 -2.36
N SER A 293 -24.56 27.85 -3.05
CA SER A 293 -25.95 27.50 -2.76
C SER A 293 -26.12 26.73 -1.44
N ASP A 294 -25.07 26.09 -0.91
CA ASP A 294 -25.05 25.43 0.39
C ASP A 294 -23.64 25.39 1.05
N PRO A 295 -23.54 25.09 2.37
CA PRO A 295 -22.25 25.04 3.07
C PRO A 295 -21.25 23.97 2.57
N ALA A 296 -21.70 22.85 2.02
CA ALA A 296 -20.82 21.75 1.58
C ALA A 296 -19.98 22.13 0.34
N GLU A 297 -20.40 23.16 -0.39
CA GLU A 297 -19.83 23.55 -1.68
C GLU A 297 -18.51 24.30 -1.56
N PHE A 298 -18.30 24.95 -0.42
CA PHE A 298 -17.06 25.66 -0.13
C PHE A 298 -15.84 24.73 -0.20
N PHE A 299 -16.01 23.44 0.09
CA PHE A 299 -14.97 22.43 -0.10
C PHE A 299 -14.48 22.30 -1.55
N MET A 300 -15.33 22.57 -2.55
CA MET A 300 -14.96 22.55 -3.97
C MET A 300 -14.20 23.80 -4.39
N VAL A 301 -14.51 24.95 -3.79
CA VAL A 301 -13.82 26.22 -4.06
C VAL A 301 -12.39 26.22 -3.50
N TYR A 302 -12.17 25.57 -2.36
CA TYR A 302 -10.85 25.58 -1.70
C TYR A 302 -9.78 24.65 -2.30
N ARG A 303 -10.13 23.90 -3.37
CA ARG A 303 -9.18 23.07 -4.12
C ARG A 303 -8.63 23.74 -5.38
N VAL A 304 -9.10 24.95 -5.65
CA VAL A 304 -8.69 25.85 -6.73
C VAL A 304 -7.52 26.70 -6.27
#